data_AF-A0A2W2EIN5-F1
#
_entry.id   AF-A0A2W2EIN5-F1
#
_cell.length_a   1.000
_cell.length_b   1.000
_cell.length_c   1.000
_cell.angle_alpha   90.00
_cell.angle_beta   90.00
_cell.angle_gamma   90.00
#
_symmetry.space_group_name_H-M   'P 1'
#
loop_
_entity.id
_entity.type
_entity.pdbx_description
1 polymer ?
#
loop_
_entity_poly.entity_id
_entity_poly.type
_entity_poly.pdbx_seq_one_letter_code
_entity_poly.pdbx_strand_id
1 'polypeptide(L)'
;MIDDDWAPGEGDVMPMLWWALPDQFALVTRARCSAIPGHPLIAFADEFTSTPVAGPLYVDLRTYTACDTTSTDTTIERRIFQALTDAFPDTFSVVVGRGGQTMWLALRLTRLTVPIAAALLEQHGQHRADRHAGPN
;
A
#
# COMPACT_ATOMS: atom_id res chain seq x y z
N MET A 1 13.33 -0.87 6.93
CA MET A 1 13.30 0.13 8.03
C MET A 1 12.11 1.03 7.76
N ILE A 2 11.13 1.11 8.67
CA ILE A 2 9.98 1.97 8.46
C ILE A 2 10.43 3.41 8.70
N ASP A 3 10.28 4.23 7.67
CA ASP A 3 10.56 5.66 7.67
C ASP A 3 9.36 6.35 8.32
N ASP A 4 9.43 6.47 9.65
CA ASP A 4 8.36 6.95 10.53
C ASP A 4 8.56 8.43 10.96
N ASP A 5 9.59 9.09 10.44
CA ASP A 5 9.85 10.51 10.67
C ASP A 5 8.78 11.33 9.96
N TRP A 6 7.76 11.74 10.71
CA TRP A 6 6.67 12.59 10.24
C TRP A 6 6.99 14.05 10.55
N ALA A 7 6.91 14.89 9.53
CA ALA A 7 7.01 16.34 9.68
C ALA A 7 5.61 16.98 9.62
N PRO A 8 5.32 18.00 10.45
CA PRO A 8 4.11 18.81 10.29
C PRO A 8 4.03 19.37 8.85
N GLY A 9 2.91 19.09 8.17
CA GLY A 9 2.68 19.47 6.77
C GLY A 9 3.00 18.39 5.72
N GLU A 10 3.50 17.23 6.14
CA GLU A 10 3.61 16.08 5.27
C GLU A 10 2.22 15.58 4.86
N GLY A 11 1.84 15.86 3.61
CA GLY A 11 0.52 15.57 3.06
C GLY A 11 -0.32 16.82 2.77
N ASP A 12 0.15 18.02 3.10
CA ASP A 12 -0.52 19.27 2.71
C ASP A 12 -0.32 19.60 1.22
N VAL A 13 0.72 19.03 0.60
CA VAL A 13 1.03 19.17 -0.82
C VAL A 13 0.97 17.81 -1.49
N MET A 14 0.00 17.63 -2.39
CA MET A 14 -0.10 16.42 -3.22
C MET A 14 0.95 16.48 -4.34
N PRO A 15 1.79 15.45 -4.53
CA PRO A 15 2.69 15.40 -5.67
C PRO A 15 1.88 15.34 -6.97
N MET A 16 2.34 15.99 -8.06
CA MET A 16 1.57 16.01 -9.33
C MET A 16 1.20 14.60 -9.83
N LEU A 17 2.07 13.62 -9.59
CA LEU A 17 1.85 12.23 -9.98
C LEU A 17 0.65 11.57 -9.28
N TRP A 18 0.24 12.07 -8.11
CA TRP A 18 -0.97 11.61 -7.44
C TRP A 18 -2.20 11.73 -8.34
N TRP A 19 -2.34 12.86 -9.04
CA TRP A 19 -3.48 13.14 -9.92
C TRP A 19 -3.52 12.31 -11.19
N ALA A 20 -2.44 11.57 -11.50
CA ALA A 20 -2.39 10.64 -12.61
C ALA A 20 -2.80 9.22 -12.21
N LEU A 21 -2.96 8.93 -10.91
CA LEU A 21 -3.38 7.62 -10.43
C LEU A 21 -4.92 7.45 -10.53
N PRO A 22 -5.41 6.26 -10.94
CA PRO A 22 -6.83 5.94 -10.92
C PRO A 22 -7.50 6.10 -9.54
N ASP A 23 -8.78 6.48 -9.50
CA ASP A 23 -9.58 6.67 -8.27
C ASP A 23 -9.64 5.46 -7.32
N GLN A 24 -9.28 4.28 -7.81
CA GLN A 24 -9.22 3.04 -7.03
C GLN A 24 -8.01 2.98 -6.09
N PHE A 25 -7.00 3.83 -6.32
CA PHE A 25 -5.95 4.10 -5.36
C PHE A 25 -6.49 5.07 -4.32
N ALA A 26 -6.81 4.57 -3.13
CA ALA A 26 -7.27 5.42 -2.04
C ALA A 26 -6.09 6.02 -1.28
N LEU A 27 -6.23 7.27 -0.81
CA LEU A 27 -5.35 7.80 0.23
C LEU A 27 -5.82 7.32 1.58
N VAL A 28 -4.87 6.86 2.37
CA VAL A 28 -5.11 6.40 3.72
C VAL A 28 -4.08 6.99 4.68
N THR A 29 -4.53 7.44 5.85
CA THR A 29 -3.66 7.84 6.96
C THR A 29 -3.50 6.68 7.92
N ARG A 30 -2.27 6.29 8.22
CA ARG A 30 -2.01 5.26 9.24
C ARG A 30 -2.41 5.80 10.62
N ALA A 31 -3.47 5.27 11.22
CA ALA A 31 -3.76 5.56 12.63
C ALA A 31 -2.65 4.96 13.50
N ARG A 32 -1.96 5.81 14.27
CA ARG A 32 -0.90 5.40 15.18
C ARG A 32 -1.53 4.80 16.44
N CYS A 33 -1.80 3.49 16.47
CA CYS A 33 -2.11 2.79 17.72
C CYS A 33 -0.81 2.29 18.39
N SER A 34 -0.34 3.08 19.36
CA SER A 34 0.49 2.75 20.53
C SER A 34 1.76 1.90 20.39
N ALA A 35 2.87 2.52 20.81
CA ALA A 35 4.22 1.97 20.96
C ALA A 35 4.30 0.74 21.88
N ILE A 36 4.97 -0.32 21.41
CA ILE A 36 5.61 -1.32 22.26
C ILE A 36 7.06 -0.86 22.46
N PRO A 37 7.47 -0.46 23.67
CA PRO A 37 8.86 -0.06 23.94
C PRO A 37 9.83 -1.20 23.60
N GLY A 38 10.89 -0.91 22.85
CA GLY A 38 11.96 -1.88 22.54
C GLY A 38 11.73 -2.77 21.31
N HIS A 39 10.58 -2.67 20.65
CA HIS A 39 10.36 -3.30 19.35
C HIS A 39 10.30 -2.24 18.25
N PRO A 40 10.98 -2.42 17.10
CA PRO A 40 10.68 -1.60 15.92
C PRO A 40 9.18 -1.73 15.67
N LEU A 41 8.50 -0.63 15.33
CA LEU A 41 7.06 -0.56 15.10
C LEU A 41 6.64 -1.64 14.09
N ILE A 42 6.40 -2.86 14.54
CA ILE A 42 5.81 -3.90 13.73
C ILE A 42 4.40 -3.38 13.49
N ALA A 43 4.07 -3.17 12.22
CA ALA A 43 2.79 -2.67 11.79
C ALA A 43 1.67 -3.58 12.31
N PHE A 44 1.18 -3.32 13.52
CA PHE A 44 0.09 -4.02 14.14
C PHE A 44 -0.96 -3.02 14.58
N ALA A 45 -2.13 -3.14 13.94
CA ALA A 45 -3.46 -2.63 14.30
C ALA A 45 -3.57 -1.09 14.43
N ASP A 46 -4.62 -0.41 14.01
CA ASP A 46 -5.90 -0.77 13.41
C ASP A 46 -6.35 0.51 12.66
N GLU A 47 -7.16 0.33 11.62
CA GLU A 47 -7.90 1.41 10.93
C GLU A 47 -7.07 2.48 10.20
N PHE A 48 -6.97 2.31 8.88
CA PHE A 48 -6.93 3.47 8.02
C PHE A 48 -8.27 4.20 8.16
N THR A 49 -8.27 5.33 8.85
CA THR A 49 -9.47 6.16 9.03
C THR A 49 -9.53 7.22 7.95
N SER A 50 -10.73 7.54 7.45
CA SER A 50 -10.96 8.71 6.60
C SER A 50 -11.06 10.03 7.40
N THR A 51 -11.01 9.94 8.73
CA THR A 51 -10.99 11.07 9.66
C THR A 51 -9.57 11.65 9.82
N PRO A 52 -9.43 12.96 10.09
CA PRO A 52 -8.16 13.68 9.99
C PRO A 52 -7.28 13.37 11.19
N VAL A 53 -6.58 12.24 11.14
CA VAL A 53 -5.46 11.96 12.03
C VAL A 53 -4.21 12.54 11.37
N ALA A 54 -3.52 13.47 12.04
CA ALA A 54 -2.26 13.99 11.56
C ALA A 54 -1.24 12.84 11.45
N GLY A 55 -0.73 12.58 10.25
CA GLY A 55 0.21 11.50 9.98
C GLY A 55 0.60 11.39 8.50
N PRO A 56 1.61 10.58 8.17
CA PRO A 56 2.04 10.40 6.79
C PRO A 56 0.92 9.78 5.95
N LEU A 57 0.72 10.33 4.75
CA LEU A 57 -0.23 9.80 3.77
C LEU A 57 0.36 8.61 3.03
N TYR A 58 -0.46 7.58 2.84
CA TYR A 58 -0.13 6.41 2.06
C TYR A 58 -1.14 6.22 0.93
N VAL A 59 -0.64 5.75 -0.21
CA VAL A 59 -1.46 5.16 -1.27
C VAL A 59 -1.76 3.72 -0.88
N ASP A 60 -3.03 3.41 -0.69
CA ASP A 60 -3.51 2.06 -0.40
C ASP A 60 -3.55 1.22 -1.68
N LEU A 61 -2.78 0.13 -1.71
CA LEU A 61 -2.73 -0.80 -2.84
C LEU A 61 -3.53 -2.08 -2.57
N ARG A 62 -4.34 -2.12 -1.51
CA ARG A 62 -5.12 -3.30 -1.09
C ARG A 62 -5.89 -3.95 -2.23
N THR A 63 -6.56 -3.17 -3.07
CA THR A 63 -7.37 -3.66 -4.19
C THR A 63 -6.60 -4.58 -5.15
N TYR A 64 -5.28 -4.38 -5.25
CA TYR A 64 -4.43 -5.02 -6.26
C TYR A 64 -3.38 -5.96 -5.68
N THR A 65 -3.11 -5.87 -4.38
CA THR A 65 -2.00 -6.57 -3.72
C THR A 65 -2.45 -7.38 -2.51
N ALA A 66 -3.75 -7.36 -2.19
CA ALA A 66 -4.29 -8.19 -1.12
C ALA A 66 -4.14 -9.66 -1.45
N CYS A 67 -3.38 -10.37 -0.63
CA CYS A 67 -3.24 -11.81 -0.71
C CYS A 67 -3.37 -12.45 0.67
N ASP A 68 -3.90 -13.67 0.69
CA ASP A 68 -4.00 -14.48 1.89
C ASP A 68 -2.60 -15.03 2.24
N THR A 69 -2.15 -14.89 3.49
CA THR A 69 -0.82 -15.35 3.93
C THR A 69 -0.77 -16.85 4.19
N THR A 70 -1.93 -17.50 4.31
CA THR A 70 -2.11 -18.92 4.60
C THR A 70 -2.37 -19.75 3.35
N SER A 71 -2.89 -19.13 2.29
CA SER A 71 -3.12 -19.81 1.02
C SER A 71 -1.82 -19.95 0.21
N THR A 72 -1.63 -21.07 -0.49
CA THR A 72 -0.57 -21.25 -1.48
C THR A 72 -0.98 -20.85 -2.89
N ASP A 73 -2.24 -20.45 -3.09
CA ASP A 73 -2.74 -20.08 -4.40
C ASP A 73 -2.01 -18.85 -4.95
N THR A 74 -1.72 -18.90 -6.25
CA THR A 74 -1.04 -17.81 -6.95
C THR A 74 -2.07 -16.97 -7.69
N THR A 75 -2.77 -16.11 -6.94
CA THR A 75 -3.70 -15.13 -7.50
C THR A 75 -2.96 -14.01 -8.23
N ILE A 76 -3.67 -13.26 -9.07
CA ILE A 76 -3.11 -12.08 -9.74
C ILE A 76 -2.59 -11.06 -8.71
N GLU A 77 -3.30 -10.87 -7.60
CA GLU A 77 -2.90 -9.93 -6.55
C GLU A 77 -1.58 -10.33 -5.88
N ARG A 78 -1.35 -11.63 -5.67
CA ARG A 78 -0.07 -12.12 -5.14
C ARG A 78 1.07 -11.92 -6.14
N ARG A 79 0.82 -12.06 -7.44
CA ARG A 79 1.83 -11.78 -8.48
C ARG A 79 2.17 -10.29 -8.53
N ILE A 80 1.15 -9.43 -8.47
CA ILE A 80 1.34 -7.97 -8.42
C ILE A 80 2.12 -7.56 -7.17
N PHE A 81 1.77 -8.14 -6.01
CA PHE A 81 2.51 -7.93 -4.75
C PHE A 81 4.00 -8.23 -4.95
N GLN A 82 4.32 -9.44 -5.45
CA GLN A 82 5.70 -9.88 -5.64
C GLN A 82 6.44 -9.01 -6.66
N ALA A 83 5.81 -8.69 -7.79
CA ALA A 83 6.40 -7.87 -8.84
C ALA A 83 6.79 -6.47 -8.33
N LEU A 84 5.93 -5.84 -7.53
CA LEU A 84 6.20 -4.53 -6.95
C LEU A 84 7.31 -4.59 -5.89
N THR A 85 7.33 -5.62 -5.04
CA THR A 85 8.40 -5.77 -4.03
C THR A 85 9.76 -6.09 -4.64
N ASP A 86 9.79 -6.85 -5.74
CA ASP A 86 11.02 -7.20 -6.44
C ASP A 86 11.58 -6.01 -7.23
N ALA A 87 10.70 -5.23 -7.88
CA ALA A 87 11.11 -4.06 -8.66
C ALA A 87 11.56 -2.89 -7.78
N PHE A 88 10.97 -2.73 -6.60
CA PHE A 88 11.24 -1.61 -5.69
C PHE A 88 11.45 -2.11 -4.25
N PRO A 89 12.60 -2.73 -3.95
CA PRO A 89 12.91 -3.20 -2.60
C PRO A 89 12.86 -2.03 -1.61
N ASP A 90 12.37 -2.29 -0.39
CA ASP A 90 12.25 -1.32 0.72
C ASP A 90 11.41 -0.05 0.45
N THR A 91 10.71 0.01 -0.67
CA THR A 91 9.91 1.17 -1.06
C THR A 91 8.52 1.12 -0.43
N PHE A 92 7.89 -0.06 -0.45
CA PHE A 92 6.54 -0.28 0.05
C PHE A 92 6.53 -0.73 1.51
N SER A 93 5.48 -0.36 2.22
CA SER A 93 5.14 -0.94 3.52
C SER A 93 4.22 -2.12 3.32
N VAL A 94 4.52 -3.25 3.98
CA VAL A 94 3.60 -4.39 4.05
C VAL A 94 2.61 -4.15 5.17
N VAL A 95 1.33 -4.15 4.82
CA VAL A 95 0.22 -4.02 5.78
C VAL A 95 -0.38 -5.40 5.99
N VAL A 96 -0.55 -5.78 7.26
CA VAL A 96 -1.22 -7.02 7.65
C VAL A 96 -2.61 -6.69 8.16
N GLY A 97 -3.62 -7.33 7.57
CA GLY A 97 -5.02 -7.16 7.89
C GLY A 97 -5.40 -7.68 9.26
N ARG A 98 -6.54 -7.20 9.76
CA ARG A 98 -7.12 -7.64 11.02
C ARG A 98 -7.34 -9.15 10.99
N GLY A 99 -6.69 -9.87 11.91
CA GLY A 99 -6.68 -11.34 11.95
C GLY A 99 -5.44 -12.00 11.37
N GLY A 100 -4.50 -11.25 10.78
CA GLY A 100 -3.18 -11.75 10.37
C GLY A 100 -3.15 -12.56 9.07
N GLN A 101 -4.32 -12.86 8.50
CA GLN A 101 -4.46 -13.78 7.37
C GLN A 101 -4.40 -13.09 6.00
N THR A 102 -4.49 -11.76 5.93
CA THR A 102 -4.40 -11.01 4.68
C THR A 102 -3.27 -10.01 4.77
N MET A 103 -2.48 -9.87 3.71
CA MET A 103 -1.49 -8.81 3.60
C MET A 103 -1.62 -8.05 2.28
N TRP A 104 -1.23 -6.78 2.26
CA TRP A 104 -1.19 -5.95 1.06
C TRP A 104 -0.08 -4.90 1.17
N LEU A 105 0.16 -4.16 0.09
CA LEU A 105 1.15 -3.08 0.06
C LEU A 105 0.52 -1.71 0.27
N ALA A 106 1.28 -0.82 0.89
CA ALA A 106 1.00 0.61 0.95
C ALA A 106 2.26 1.40 0.58
N LEU A 107 2.10 2.51 -0.13
CA LEU A 107 3.20 3.38 -0.55
C LEU A 107 3.09 4.73 0.16
N ARG A 108 4.13 5.16 0.88
CA ARG A 108 4.16 6.53 1.42
C ARG A 108 4.12 7.52 0.26
N LEU A 109 3.20 8.49 0.33
CA LEU A 109 2.93 9.40 -0.79
C LEU A 109 4.17 10.18 -1.24
N THR A 110 5.06 10.55 -0.30
CA THR A 110 6.33 11.23 -0.57
C THR A 110 7.32 10.40 -1.37
N ARG A 111 7.14 9.08 -1.42
CA ARG A 111 7.95 8.14 -2.21
C ARG A 111 7.36 7.89 -3.59
N LEU A 112 6.24 8.53 -3.97
CA LEU A 112 5.66 8.39 -5.29
C LEU A 112 6.54 9.08 -6.34
N THR A 113 7.30 8.29 -7.07
CA THR A 113 8.16 8.73 -8.18
C THR A 113 7.60 8.31 -9.53
N VAL A 114 8.12 8.85 -10.63
CA VAL A 114 7.70 8.50 -12.00
C VAL A 114 7.80 7.00 -12.27
N PRO A 115 8.92 6.30 -11.95
CA PRO A 115 9.01 4.86 -12.15
C PRO A 115 7.98 4.06 -11.34
N ILE A 116 7.72 4.47 -10.10
CA ILE A 116 6.74 3.80 -9.24
C ILE A 116 5.32 4.01 -9.77
N ALA A 117 4.96 5.24 -10.17
CA ALA A 117 3.67 5.52 -10.75
C ALA A 117 3.43 4.71 -12.05
N ALA A 118 4.43 4.60 -12.92
CA ALA A 118 4.35 3.79 -14.12
C ALA A 118 4.09 2.30 -13.81
N ALA A 119 4.82 1.75 -12.84
CA ALA A 119 4.61 0.37 -12.40
C ALA A 119 3.20 0.17 -11.81
N LEU A 120 2.72 1.08 -10.97
CA LEU A 120 1.36 0.99 -10.41
C LEU A 120 0.29 1.00 -11.51
N LEU A 121 0.47 1.83 -12.55
CA LEU A 121 -0.44 1.90 -13.70
C LEU A 121 -0.41 0.61 -14.54
N GLU A 122 0.77 0.02 -14.74
CA GLU A 122 0.92 -1.26 -15.44
C GLU A 122 0.20 -2.38 -14.69
N GLN A 123 0.44 -2.51 -13.39
CA GLN A 123 -0.19 -3.54 -12.56
C GLN A 123 -1.71 -3.36 -12.47
N HIS A 124 -2.20 -2.12 -12.43
CA HIS A 124 -3.63 -1.81 -12.51
C HIS A 124 -4.25 -2.28 -13.84
N GLY A 125 -3.53 -2.09 -14.95
CA GLY A 125 -3.95 -2.61 -16.26
C GLY A 125 -4.05 -4.13 -16.27
N GLN A 126 -3.04 -4.82 -15.71
CA GLN A 126 -3.01 -6.28 -15.61
C GLN A 126 -4.15 -6.83 -14.74
N HIS A 127 -4.39 -6.21 -13.58
CA HIS A 127 -5.49 -6.60 -12.67
C HIS A 127 -6.85 -6.48 -13.33
N ARG A 128 -7.08 -5.39 -14.09
CA ARG A 128 -8.31 -5.23 -14.86
C ARG A 128 -8.45 -6.27 -15.95
N ALA A 129 -7.39 -6.56 -16.70
CA ALA A 129 -7.44 -7.56 -17.76
C ALA A 129 -7.82 -8.95 -17.21
N ASP A 130 -7.21 -9.37 -16.09
CA ASP A 130 -7.51 -10.65 -15.43
C ASP A 130 -8.96 -10.74 -14.96
N ARG A 131 -9.49 -9.67 -14.35
CA ARG A 131 -10.90 -9.60 -13.94
C ARG A 131 -11.91 -9.66 -15.08
N HIS A 132 -11.56 -9.14 -16.26
CA HIS A 132 -12.42 -9.22 -17.44
C HIS A 132 -12.31 -10.58 -18.15
N ALA A 133 -11.21 -11.31 -17.94
CA ALA A 133 -11.02 -12.63 -18.54
C ALA A 133 -11.89 -13.70 -17.87
N GLY A 134 -12.20 -13.58 -16.57
CA GLY A 134 -13.02 -14.55 -15.82
C GLY A 134 -12.37 -15.95 -15.72
N PRO A 135 -12.66 -16.72 -14.66
CA PRO A 135 -12.10 -18.07 -14.54
C PRO A 135 -12.73 -18.98 -15.61
N ASN A 136 -11.89 -19.54 -16.49
CA ASN A 136 -12.25 -20.71 -17.30
C ASN A 136 -12.45 -21.95 -16.42
#